data_AF-A0A8T5P178-F1
#
_entry.id   AF-A0A8T5P178-F1
#
_cell.length_a   1.000
_cell.length_b   1.000
_cell.length_c   1.000
_cell.angle_alpha   90.00
_cell.angle_beta   90.00
_cell.angle_gamma   90.00
#
_symmetry.space_group_name_H-M   'P 1'
#
loop_
_entity.id
_entity.type
_entity.pdbx_description
1 polymer ?
#
loop_
_entity_poly.entity_id
_entity_poly.type
_entity_poly.pdbx_seq_one_letter_code
_entity_poly.pdbx_strand_id
1 'polypeptide(L)'
;MAINFTGIVGKLAGLGFYSFVLPWLLFFAVILGVLNVTNIFGSKRINAIISAVIAFFITAFTPAGVSLATYFTTLFGVGAMTIAVLLVIVLLGGALGYKVKDYETSAWVKPLIGLVVIALAVLAFGAATGTDVSVDLPGLDSDTWTIIFILVFVLLAIWYADEGAPAAAGEGKKDK
;
A
#
# COMPACT_ATOMS: atom_id res chain seq x y z
N MET A 1 1.22 24.65 -36.17
CA MET A 1 1.03 24.52 -34.71
C MET A 1 1.52 23.13 -34.32
N ALA A 2 2.69 23.03 -33.68
CA ALA A 2 3.25 21.73 -33.33
C ALA A 2 2.39 21.09 -32.24
N ILE A 3 1.93 19.87 -32.47
CA ILE A 3 1.23 19.08 -31.47
C ILE A 3 2.25 18.68 -30.40
N ASN A 4 2.12 19.26 -29.21
CA ASN A 4 2.96 18.89 -28.08
C ASN A 4 2.35 17.63 -27.42
N PHE A 5 3.11 16.55 -27.38
CA PHE A 5 2.70 15.27 -26.80
C PHE A 5 2.23 15.43 -25.33
N THR A 6 2.95 16.21 -24.53
CA THR A 6 2.57 16.54 -23.15
C THR A 6 1.20 17.22 -23.08
N GLY A 7 0.90 18.08 -24.05
CA GLY A 7 -0.39 18.75 -24.17
C GLY A 7 -1.54 17.78 -24.52
N ILE A 8 -1.29 16.76 -25.34
CA ILE A 8 -2.30 15.72 -25.63
C ILE A 8 -2.55 14.86 -24.39
N VAL A 9 -1.48 14.38 -23.75
CA VAL A 9 -1.57 13.53 -22.56
C VAL A 9 -2.31 14.25 -21.43
N GLY A 10 -2.01 15.53 -21.20
CA GLY A 10 -2.71 16.35 -20.21
C GLY A 10 -4.20 16.52 -20.52
N LYS A 11 -4.57 16.70 -21.80
CA LYS A 11 -5.98 16.78 -22.22
C LYS A 11 -6.71 15.45 -22.04
N LEU A 12 -6.08 14.34 -22.40
CA LEU A 12 -6.66 13.00 -22.19
C LEU A 12 -6.86 12.70 -20.70
N ALA A 13 -5.89 13.06 -19.87
CA ALA A 13 -6.01 12.96 -18.42
C ALA A 13 -7.18 13.81 -17.89
N GLY A 14 -7.30 15.07 -18.33
CA GLY A 14 -8.39 15.96 -17.93
C GLY A 14 -9.77 15.48 -18.37
N LEU A 15 -9.86 14.74 -19.48
CA LEU A 15 -11.10 14.11 -19.95
C LEU A 15 -11.44 12.81 -19.20
N GLY A 16 -10.64 12.39 -18.23
CA GLY A 16 -10.84 11.14 -17.50
C GLY A 16 -10.55 9.89 -18.34
N PHE A 17 -9.83 10.01 -19.46
CA PHE A 17 -9.52 8.88 -20.35
C PHE A 17 -8.82 7.75 -19.60
N TYR A 18 -7.79 8.07 -18.81
CA TYR A 18 -7.06 7.05 -18.04
C TYR A 18 -7.89 6.46 -16.91
N SER A 19 -8.75 7.26 -16.29
CA SER A 19 -9.69 6.79 -15.28
C SER A 19 -10.64 5.73 -15.83
N PHE A 20 -11.02 5.83 -17.10
CA PHE A 20 -11.87 4.83 -17.74
C PHE A 20 -11.08 3.66 -18.34
N VAL A 21 -10.05 3.95 -19.13
CA VAL A 21 -9.33 2.95 -19.95
C VAL A 21 -8.47 2.03 -19.10
N LEU A 22 -7.83 2.51 -18.03
CA LEU A 22 -6.95 1.67 -17.23
C LEU A 22 -7.73 0.57 -16.48
N PRO A 23 -8.82 0.88 -15.74
CA PRO A 23 -9.64 -0.18 -15.14
C PRO A 23 -10.23 -1.12 -16.20
N TRP A 24 -10.70 -0.58 -17.33
CA TRP A 24 -11.25 -1.41 -18.41
C TRP A 24 -10.22 -2.43 -18.92
N LEU A 25 -8.99 -1.99 -19.20
CA LEU A 25 -7.93 -2.86 -19.68
C LEU A 25 -7.58 -3.95 -18.65
N LEU A 26 -7.55 -3.59 -17.37
CA LEU A 26 -7.28 -4.50 -16.27
C LEU A 26 -8.31 -5.64 -16.21
N PHE A 27 -9.61 -5.30 -16.17
CA PHE A 27 -10.65 -6.33 -16.11
C PHE A 27 -10.75 -7.14 -17.39
N PHE A 28 -10.55 -6.50 -18.56
CA PHE A 28 -10.46 -7.20 -19.82
C PHE A 28 -9.39 -8.30 -19.78
N ALA A 29 -8.18 -7.94 -19.33
CA ALA A 29 -7.05 -8.89 -19.26
C ALA A 29 -7.32 -10.02 -18.26
N VAL A 30 -7.85 -9.71 -17.06
CA VAL A 30 -8.16 -10.71 -16.03
C VAL A 30 -9.22 -11.70 -16.53
N ILE A 31 -10.35 -11.19 -17.04
CA ILE A 31 -11.46 -12.04 -17.51
C ILE A 31 -11.01 -12.87 -18.72
N LEU A 32 -10.27 -12.27 -19.65
CA LEU A 32 -9.76 -12.97 -20.81
C LEU A 32 -8.79 -14.10 -20.42
N GLY A 33 -7.92 -13.85 -19.44
CA GLY A 33 -7.05 -14.86 -18.84
C GLY A 33 -7.85 -16.04 -18.29
N VAL A 34 -8.86 -15.76 -17.45
CA VAL A 34 -9.72 -16.78 -16.85
C VAL A 34 -10.49 -17.58 -17.91
N LEU A 35 -11.11 -16.92 -18.89
CA LEU A 35 -11.86 -17.60 -19.96
C LEU A 35 -10.96 -18.46 -20.86
N ASN A 36 -9.72 -18.03 -21.10
CA ASN A 36 -8.77 -18.81 -21.88
C ASN A 36 -8.25 -20.04 -21.12
N VAL A 37 -8.08 -19.95 -19.81
CA VAL A 37 -7.66 -21.08 -18.97
C VAL A 37 -8.79 -22.09 -18.81
N THR A 38 -10.01 -21.62 -18.59
CA THR A 38 -11.18 -22.49 -18.37
C THR A 38 -11.74 -23.08 -19.67
N ASN A 39 -11.45 -22.47 -20.81
CA ASN A 39 -11.88 -22.90 -22.15
C ASN A 39 -13.40 -23.12 -22.30
N ILE A 40 -14.21 -22.38 -21.55
CA ILE A 40 -15.69 -22.56 -21.49
C ILE A 40 -16.34 -22.41 -22.86
N PHE A 41 -15.84 -21.50 -23.71
CA PHE A 41 -16.43 -21.20 -25.02
C PHE A 41 -15.67 -21.82 -26.21
N GLY A 42 -14.58 -22.55 -25.97
CA GLY A 42 -13.81 -23.21 -27.02
C GLY A 42 -13.15 -22.29 -28.07
N SER A 43 -13.25 -20.97 -27.93
CA SER A 43 -12.75 -20.00 -28.92
C SER A 43 -12.18 -18.75 -28.26
N LYS A 44 -10.89 -18.49 -28.51
CA LYS A 44 -10.18 -17.30 -28.02
C LYS A 44 -10.81 -15.99 -28.51
N ARG A 45 -11.40 -15.98 -29.71
CA ARG A 45 -12.08 -14.79 -30.27
C ARG A 45 -13.36 -14.47 -29.49
N ILE A 46 -14.15 -15.50 -29.19
CA ILE A 46 -15.38 -15.36 -28.40
C ILE A 46 -15.03 -14.89 -26.98
N ASN A 47 -14.01 -15.50 -26.37
CA ASN A 47 -13.50 -15.08 -25.05
C ASN A 47 -13.13 -13.60 -25.05
N ALA A 48 -12.36 -13.11 -26.03
CA ALA A 48 -11.96 -11.71 -26.11
C ALA A 48 -13.16 -10.75 -26.22
N ILE A 49 -14.16 -11.07 -27.05
CA ILE A 49 -15.37 -10.24 -27.18
C ILE A 49 -16.14 -10.20 -25.86
N ILE A 50 -16.36 -11.36 -25.23
CA ILE A 50 -17.08 -11.45 -23.96
C ILE A 50 -16.34 -10.69 -22.86
N SER A 51 -15.02 -10.87 -22.74
CA SER A 51 -14.20 -10.15 -21.75
C SER A 51 -14.26 -8.64 -21.95
N ALA A 52 -14.23 -8.15 -23.19
CA ALA A 52 -14.30 -6.72 -23.47
C ALA A 52 -15.65 -6.14 -23.05
N VAL A 53 -16.74 -6.84 -23.37
CA VAL A 53 -18.11 -6.44 -22.98
C VAL A 53 -18.26 -6.41 -21.46
N ILE A 54 -17.82 -7.45 -20.75
CA ILE A 54 -17.91 -7.49 -19.28
C ILE A 54 -17.04 -6.39 -18.66
N ALA A 55 -15.83 -6.16 -19.17
CA ALA A 55 -14.97 -5.10 -18.68
C ALA A 55 -15.61 -3.71 -18.82
N PHE A 56 -16.33 -3.43 -19.92
CA PHE A 56 -17.08 -2.18 -20.09
C PHE A 56 -18.18 -2.03 -19.03
N PHE A 57 -18.95 -3.09 -18.77
CA PHE A 57 -19.98 -3.07 -17.72
C PHE A 57 -19.39 -2.84 -16.33
N ILE A 58 -18.25 -3.46 -16.01
CA ILE A 58 -17.56 -3.27 -14.74
C ILE A 58 -17.11 -1.81 -14.59
N THR A 59 -16.56 -1.19 -15.64
CA THR A 59 -16.15 0.22 -15.56
C THR A 59 -17.30 1.19 -15.41
N ALA A 60 -18.50 0.83 -15.85
CA ALA A 60 -19.71 1.61 -15.64
C ALA A 60 -20.31 1.41 -14.23
N PHE A 61 -19.85 0.42 -13.48
CA PHE A 61 -20.35 0.12 -12.14
C PHE A 61 -19.66 1.00 -11.09
N THR A 62 -20.45 1.84 -10.41
CA THR A 62 -19.98 2.77 -9.37
C THR A 62 -20.62 2.44 -8.01
N PRO A 63 -20.20 1.35 -7.35
CA PRO A 63 -20.72 1.03 -6.03
C PRO A 63 -20.37 2.15 -5.04
N ALA A 64 -21.34 2.52 -4.20
CA ALA A 64 -21.21 3.60 -3.20
C ALA A 64 -20.85 4.99 -3.77
N GLY A 65 -21.11 5.24 -5.06
CA GLY A 65 -20.85 6.53 -5.70
C GLY A 65 -19.37 6.80 -6.00
N VAL A 66 -18.50 5.85 -5.73
CA VAL A 66 -17.06 5.94 -6.04
C VAL A 66 -16.80 5.26 -7.36
N SER A 67 -16.11 5.96 -8.27
CA SER A 67 -15.70 5.36 -9.53
C SER A 67 -14.64 4.28 -9.29
N LEU A 68 -14.65 3.22 -10.09
CA LEU A 68 -13.67 2.15 -9.99
C LEU A 68 -12.23 2.66 -10.19
N ALA A 69 -12.09 3.70 -11.02
CA ALA A 69 -10.83 4.41 -11.19
C ALA A 69 -10.34 5.00 -9.87
N THR A 70 -11.20 5.77 -9.19
CA THR A 70 -10.92 6.38 -7.89
C THR A 70 -10.55 5.31 -6.88
N TYR A 71 -11.33 4.23 -6.82
CA TYR A 71 -11.06 3.10 -5.94
C TYR A 71 -9.65 2.52 -6.16
N PHE A 72 -9.28 2.19 -7.40
CA PHE A 72 -7.95 1.64 -7.68
C PHE A 72 -6.83 2.66 -7.46
N THR A 73 -7.02 3.93 -7.82
CA THR A 73 -6.01 4.97 -7.55
C THR A 73 -5.79 5.15 -6.05
N THR A 74 -6.85 5.09 -5.24
CA THR A 74 -6.74 5.18 -3.78
C THR A 74 -6.12 3.92 -3.22
N LEU A 75 -6.59 2.73 -3.62
CA LEU A 75 -6.06 1.44 -3.15
C LEU A 75 -4.56 1.30 -3.44
N PHE A 76 -4.14 1.55 -4.68
CA PHE A 76 -2.73 1.46 -5.06
C PHE A 76 -1.91 2.63 -4.52
N GLY A 77 -2.49 3.83 -4.40
CA GLY A 77 -1.83 4.98 -3.78
C GLY A 77 -1.53 4.73 -2.30
N VAL A 78 -2.54 4.33 -1.53
CA VAL A 78 -2.39 3.95 -0.11
C VAL A 78 -1.49 2.73 0.04
N GLY A 79 -1.62 1.73 -0.83
CA GLY A 79 -0.76 0.55 -0.86
C GLY A 79 0.71 0.91 -1.09
N ALA A 80 1.00 1.74 -2.10
CA ALA A 80 2.36 2.20 -2.39
C ALA A 80 2.93 3.03 -1.24
N MET A 81 2.14 3.92 -0.64
CA MET A 81 2.54 4.68 0.55
C MET A 81 2.86 3.77 1.73
N THR A 82 2.00 2.78 2.00
CA THR A 82 2.21 1.78 3.07
C THR A 82 3.50 0.99 2.85
N ILE A 83 3.73 0.51 1.62
CA ILE A 83 4.97 -0.20 1.27
C ILE A 83 6.19 0.71 1.45
N ALA A 84 6.10 1.98 1.05
CA ALA A 84 7.18 2.94 1.24
C ALA A 84 7.51 3.16 2.72
N VAL A 85 6.50 3.28 3.59
CA VAL A 85 6.68 3.39 5.05
C VAL A 85 7.35 2.13 5.61
N LEU A 86 6.88 0.94 5.24
CA LEU A 86 7.50 -0.32 5.67
C LEU A 86 8.95 -0.41 5.21
N LEU A 87 9.25 0.04 3.99
CA LEU A 87 10.60 0.07 3.45
C LEU A 87 11.51 1.02 4.24
N VAL A 88 11.02 2.21 4.62
CA VAL A 88 11.76 3.13 5.50
C VAL A 88 12.03 2.51 6.86
N ILE A 89 11.04 1.84 7.47
CA ILE A 89 11.23 1.15 8.76
C ILE A 89 12.30 0.07 8.65
N VAL A 90 12.27 -0.75 7.59
CA VAL A 90 13.27 -1.80 7.37
C VAL A 90 14.66 -1.19 7.15
N LEU A 91 14.77 -0.09 6.40
CA LEU A 91 16.04 0.60 6.18
C LEU A 91 16.62 1.18 7.47
N LEU A 92 15.80 1.85 8.28
CA LEU A 92 16.22 2.40 9.57
C LEU A 92 16.58 1.28 10.56
N GLY A 93 15.79 0.20 10.61
CA GLY A 93 16.12 -0.99 11.40
C GLY A 93 17.45 -1.60 10.98
N GLY A 94 17.69 -1.75 9.68
CA GLY A 94 18.98 -2.20 9.15
C GLY A 94 20.14 -1.29 9.54
N ALA A 95 19.94 0.03 9.50
CA ALA A 95 20.95 1.02 9.89
C ALA A 95 21.29 0.98 11.39
N LEU A 96 20.32 0.61 12.23
CA LEU A 96 20.51 0.39 13.67
C LEU A 96 21.08 -1.01 14.00
N GLY A 97 21.39 -1.81 12.98
CA GLY A 97 22.03 -3.12 13.13
C GLY A 97 21.08 -4.30 13.27
N TYR A 98 19.75 -4.09 13.15
CA TYR A 98 18.78 -5.18 13.14
C TYR A 98 18.90 -5.99 11.84
N LYS A 99 19.10 -7.30 11.95
CA LYS A 99 19.05 -8.20 10.79
C LYS A 99 17.67 -8.80 10.69
N VAL A 100 17.15 -8.91 9.46
CA VAL A 100 15.85 -9.55 9.18
C VAL A 100 15.78 -10.98 9.77
N LYS A 101 16.92 -11.66 9.86
CA LYS A 101 17.05 -13.00 10.47
C LYS A 101 16.83 -13.04 11.98
N ASP A 102 16.99 -11.92 12.69
CA ASP A 102 16.80 -11.88 14.15
C ASP A 102 15.32 -12.05 14.52
N TYR A 103 14.41 -11.76 13.59
CA TYR A 103 12.96 -11.91 13.73
C TYR A 103 12.43 -13.31 13.37
N GLU A 104 13.26 -14.21 12.81
CA GLU A 104 12.83 -15.57 12.44
C GLU A 104 12.57 -16.48 13.66
N THR A 105 13.07 -16.10 14.83
CA THR A 105 13.26 -16.99 15.99
C THR A 105 12.12 -16.96 17.00
N SER A 106 11.19 -16.01 16.89
CA SER A 106 10.15 -15.81 17.90
C SER A 106 8.77 -16.28 17.40
N ALA A 107 8.27 -17.38 17.99
CA ALA A 107 6.98 -17.98 17.65
C ALA A 107 5.77 -17.05 17.86
N TRP A 108 5.95 -15.97 18.64
CA TRP A 108 4.93 -14.96 18.96
C TRP A 108 5.01 -13.72 18.06
N VAL A 109 6.15 -13.46 17.42
CA VAL A 109 6.33 -12.33 16.49
C VAL A 109 5.70 -12.62 15.11
N LYS A 110 5.74 -13.86 14.64
CA LYS A 110 5.13 -14.28 13.36
C LYS A 110 3.61 -14.01 13.28
N PRO A 111 2.78 -14.44 14.25
CA PRO A 111 1.35 -14.13 14.21
C PRO A 111 1.07 -12.64 14.40
N LEU A 112 1.90 -11.92 15.15
CA LEU A 112 1.75 -10.47 15.35
C LEU A 112 1.99 -9.68 14.05
N ILE A 113 3.05 -10.02 13.29
CA ILE A 113 3.29 -9.44 11.97
C ILE A 113 2.15 -9.76 11.02
N GLY A 114 1.64 -11.00 11.02
CA GLY A 114 0.47 -11.39 10.23
C GLY A 114 -0.77 -10.56 10.59
N LEU A 115 -1.03 -10.36 11.89
CA LEU A 115 -2.14 -9.53 12.37
C LEU A 115 -2.00 -8.06 11.93
N VAL A 116 -0.79 -7.49 12.03
CA VAL A 116 -0.51 -6.11 11.62
C VAL A 116 -0.69 -5.94 10.10
N VAL A 117 -0.22 -6.89 9.29
CA VAL A 117 -0.41 -6.88 7.83
C VAL A 117 -1.90 -6.98 7.47
N ILE A 118 -2.65 -7.85 8.15
CA ILE A 118 -4.10 -7.97 7.95
C ILE A 118 -4.82 -6.68 8.36
N ALA A 119 -4.46 -6.09 9.50
CA ALA A 119 -5.02 -4.82 9.97
C ALA A 119 -4.75 -3.68 8.97
N LEU A 120 -3.51 -3.58 8.47
CA LEU A 120 -3.14 -2.59 7.44
C LEU A 120 -3.90 -2.82 6.13
N ALA A 121 -4.10 -4.08 5.72
CA ALA A 121 -4.88 -4.40 4.52
C ALA A 121 -6.36 -4.00 4.67
N VAL A 122 -6.95 -4.22 5.85
CA VAL A 122 -8.34 -3.82 6.15
C VAL A 122 -8.47 -2.29 6.18
N LEU A 123 -7.52 -1.58 6.79
CA LEU A 123 -7.50 -0.12 6.82
C LEU A 123 -7.31 0.47 5.42
N ALA A 124 -6.41 -0.08 4.62
CA ALA A 124 -6.19 0.36 3.23
C ALA A 124 -7.42 0.09 2.34
N PHE A 125 -8.10 -1.04 2.54
CA PHE A 125 -9.34 -1.35 1.83
C PHE A 125 -10.45 -0.37 2.20
N GLY A 126 -10.65 -0.10 3.50
CA GLY A 126 -11.62 0.87 3.99
C GLY A 126 -11.39 2.28 3.45
N ALA A 127 -10.15 2.75 3.54
CA ALA A 127 -9.75 4.06 2.99
C ALA A 127 -10.00 4.14 1.47
N ALA A 128 -9.82 3.04 0.72
CA ALA A 128 -10.03 3.01 -0.72
C ALA A 128 -11.50 3.00 -1.14
N THR A 129 -12.38 2.36 -0.36
CA THR A 129 -13.82 2.31 -0.64
C THR A 129 -14.58 3.57 -0.22
N GLY A 130 -13.94 4.51 0.48
CA GLY A 130 -14.62 5.65 1.09
C GLY A 130 -15.58 5.25 2.21
N THR A 131 -15.50 4.00 2.67
CA THR A 131 -16.12 3.59 3.91
C THR A 131 -15.15 3.99 5.00
N ASP A 132 -15.53 4.94 5.86
CA ASP A 132 -14.74 5.29 7.03
C ASP A 132 -14.53 4.03 7.88
N VAL A 133 -13.43 3.32 7.65
CA VAL A 133 -12.83 2.41 8.62
C VAL A 133 -11.93 3.28 9.49
N SER A 134 -12.53 4.32 10.05
CA SER A 134 -11.98 5.00 11.20
C SER A 134 -12.05 4.00 12.34
N VAL A 135 -10.90 3.67 12.93
CA VAL A 135 -10.90 3.18 14.30
C VAL A 135 -11.33 4.38 15.14
N ASP A 136 -12.65 4.55 15.27
CA ASP A 136 -13.27 5.64 16.02
C ASP A 136 -13.05 5.35 17.51
N LEU A 137 -11.84 5.64 17.98
CA LEU A 137 -11.61 5.82 19.41
C LEU A 137 -12.19 7.19 19.74
N PRO A 138 -13.23 7.25 20.59
CA PRO A 138 -13.92 8.50 20.85
C PRO A 138 -12.94 9.59 21.32
N GLY A 139 -12.82 10.65 20.52
CA GLY A 139 -12.07 11.87 20.87
C GLY A 139 -10.73 12.11 20.18
N LEU A 140 -10.31 11.31 19.19
CA LEU A 140 -9.04 11.54 18.47
C LEU A 140 -9.26 11.67 16.96
N ASP A 141 -8.88 12.81 16.38
CA ASP A 141 -8.89 13.03 14.92
C ASP A 141 -7.65 12.38 14.24
N SER A 142 -7.65 12.31 12.91
CA SER A 142 -6.57 11.71 12.10
C SER A 142 -5.22 12.37 12.32
N ASP A 143 -5.23 13.66 12.64
CA ASP A 143 -4.03 14.47 12.81
C ASP A 143 -3.40 14.16 14.18
N THR A 144 -4.22 13.98 15.21
CA THR A 144 -3.79 13.55 16.54
C THR A 144 -3.18 12.16 16.51
N TRP A 145 -3.72 11.23 15.70
CA TRP A 145 -3.11 9.91 15.52
C TRP A 145 -1.71 9.95 14.91
N THR A 146 -1.52 10.82 13.92
CA THR A 146 -0.21 11.02 13.28
C THR A 146 0.80 11.59 14.27
N ILE A 147 0.38 12.55 15.09
CA ILE A 147 1.20 13.14 16.16
C ILE A 147 1.55 12.09 17.22
N ILE A 148 0.58 11.28 17.67
CA ILE A 148 0.79 10.19 18.63
C ILE A 148 1.81 9.19 18.08
N PHE A 149 1.68 8.79 16.81
CA PHE A 149 2.61 7.86 16.18
C PHE A 149 4.04 8.41 16.14
N ILE A 150 4.21 9.68 15.74
CA ILE A 150 5.53 10.35 15.73
C ILE A 150 6.11 10.42 17.15
N LEU A 151 5.29 10.77 18.15
CA LEU A 151 5.73 10.85 19.54
C LEU A 151 6.15 9.47 20.08
N VAL A 152 5.38 8.42 19.85
CA VAL A 152 5.72 7.05 20.24
C VAL A 152 7.02 6.62 19.56
N PHE A 153 7.17 6.91 18.26
CA PHE A 153 8.38 6.59 17.51
C PHE A 153 9.62 7.30 18.08
N VAL A 154 9.52 8.59 18.39
CA VAL A 154 10.61 9.37 19.01
C VAL A 154 10.95 8.85 20.39
N LEU A 155 9.95 8.52 21.22
CA LEU A 155 10.19 7.96 22.56
C LEU A 155 10.85 6.58 22.50
N LEU A 156 10.44 5.72 21.57
CA LEU A 156 11.10 4.44 21.33
C LEU A 156 12.53 4.63 20.84
N ALA A 157 12.78 5.61 19.97
CA ALA A 157 14.12 5.94 19.49
C ALA A 157 15.04 6.44 20.61
N ILE A 158 14.52 7.28 21.53
CA ILE A 158 15.27 7.78 22.70
C ILE A 158 15.55 6.65 23.68
N TRP A 159 14.52 5.87 24.04
CA TRP A 159 14.68 4.73 24.95
C TRP A 159 15.71 3.71 24.43
N TYR A 160 15.67 3.43 23.12
CA TYR A 160 16.65 2.57 22.48
C TYR A 160 18.07 3.18 22.44
N ALA A 161 18.17 4.49 22.21
CA ALA A 161 19.46 5.19 22.25
C ALA A 161 20.10 5.15 23.65
N ASP A 162 19.28 5.19 24.71
CA ASP A 162 19.74 5.07 26.10
C ASP A 162 20.21 3.65 26.45
N GLU A 163 19.59 2.61 25.88
CA GLU A 163 20.03 1.21 26.05
C GLU A 163 21.27 0.86 25.19
N GLY A 164 21.60 1.69 24.20
CA GLY A 164 22.66 1.48 23.23
C GLY A 164 24.02 2.11 23.56
N ALA A 165 24.23 2.72 24.72
CA ALA A 165 25.53 3.29 25.11
C ALA A 165 26.39 2.24 25.87
N PRO A 166 27.36 1.56 25.22
CA PRO A 166 28.35 0.79 25.96
C PRO A 166 29.17 1.74 26.83
N ALA A 167 29.27 1.42 28.12
CA ALA A 167 30.16 2.08 29.07
C ALA A 167 31.57 2.17 28.46
N ALA A 168 32.06 3.39 28.23
CA ALA A 168 33.43 3.65 27.82
C ALA A 168 34.39 3.23 28.96
N ALA A 169 34.80 1.96 28.96
CA ALA A 169 36.09 1.53 29.47
C ALA A 169 37.12 1.81 28.36
N GLY A 170 38.22 2.52 28.57
CA GLY A 170 38.80 3.15 29.74
C GLY A 170 40.25 3.49 29.35
N GLU A 171 40.87 4.50 29.95
CA GLU A 171 42.32 4.68 29.83
C GLU A 171 42.83 5.43 31.06
N GLY A 172 43.72 4.78 31.82
CA GLY A 172 44.26 5.37 33.05
C GLY A 172 45.15 4.43 33.86
N LYS A 173 45.96 3.63 33.17
CA LYS A 173 47.14 2.96 33.72
C LYS A 173 47.99 4.02 34.45
N LYS A 174 48.16 3.90 35.77
CA LYS A 174 49.28 4.52 36.48
C LYS A 174 50.01 3.45 37.28
N ASP A 175 51.26 3.30 36.87
CA ASP A 175 52.29 2.49 37.48
C ASP A 175 52.43 2.75 38.99
N LYS A 176 52.60 1.67 39.75
CA LYS A 176 53.73 1.47 40.66
C LYS A 176 53.79 0.03 41.15
#